data_AF-A0A381KJA1-F1
#
_entry.id   AF-A0A381KJA1-F1
#
_cell.length_a   1.000
_cell.length_b   1.000
_cell.length_c   1.000
_cell.angle_alpha   90.00
_cell.angle_beta   90.00
_cell.angle_gamma   90.00
#
_symmetry.space_group_name_H-M   'P 1'
#
loop_
_entity.id
_entity.type
_entity.pdbx_description
1 polymer ?
#
loop_
_entity_poly.entity_id
_entity_poly.type
_entity_poly.pdbx_seq_one_letter_code
_entity_poly.pdbx_strand_id
1 'polypeptide(L)'
;MLLAVSIALCFAEAGSWFDTDGGPYLYAKEAFGDFVGFEVGFMKWIVSMIAWATMANFFAVTLSSVWPQAAEPLIKNIIIGILVVGLGIINFMGMKQSKHLNNIMTIGKLLPIVLFIAVGLFFIKGSNFTHL
;
A
#
# COMPACT_ATOMS: atom_id res chain seq x y z
N MET A 1 14.43 -9.53 -1.24
CA MET A 1 14.19 -8.74 -2.46
C MET A 1 14.09 -9.60 -3.72
N LEU A 2 14.98 -10.59 -3.93
CA LEU A 2 14.93 -11.49 -5.10
C LEU A 2 13.53 -12.08 -5.36
N LEU A 3 12.92 -12.69 -4.34
CA LEU A 3 11.59 -13.29 -4.44
C LEU A 3 10.50 -12.29 -4.90
N ALA A 4 10.49 -11.08 -4.34
CA ALA A 4 9.50 -10.06 -4.70
C ALA A 4 9.67 -9.59 -6.15
N VAL A 5 10.92 -9.43 -6.61
CA VAL A 5 11.23 -9.05 -7.99
C VAL A 5 10.83 -10.16 -8.95
N SER A 6 11.16 -11.42 -8.64
CA SER A 6 10.76 -12.56 -9.46
C SER A 6 9.24 -12.66 -9.60
N ILE A 7 8.50 -12.52 -8.49
CA ILE A 7 7.02 -12.50 -8.51
C ILE A 7 6.52 -11.34 -9.36
N ALA A 8 7.08 -10.14 -9.20
CA ALA A 8 6.68 -8.96 -9.97
C ALA A 8 6.90 -9.15 -11.48
N LEU A 9 8.00 -9.80 -11.89
CA LEU A 9 8.25 -10.14 -13.29
C LEU A 9 7.24 -11.15 -13.83
N CYS A 10 6.89 -12.19 -13.07
CA CYS A 10 5.84 -13.13 -13.46
C CYS A 10 4.48 -12.43 -13.63
N PHE A 11 4.15 -11.50 -12.74
CA PHE A 11 2.92 -10.70 -12.85
C PHE A 11 2.96 -9.73 -14.03
N ALA A 12 4.12 -9.16 -14.36
CA ALA A 12 4.30 -8.30 -15.52
C ALA A 12 4.14 -9.07 -16.83
N GLU A 13 4.70 -10.27 -16.92
CA GLU A 13 4.54 -11.16 -18.07
C GLU A 13 3.09 -11.62 -18.22
N ALA A 14 2.48 -12.16 -17.16
CA ALA A 14 1.08 -12.58 -17.19
C ALA A 14 0.14 -11.41 -17.53
N GLY A 15 0.37 -10.23 -16.95
CA GLY A 15 -0.43 -9.04 -17.23
C GLY A 15 -0.32 -8.54 -18.67
N SER A 16 0.74 -8.89 -19.40
CA SER A 16 0.86 -8.54 -20.82
C SER A 16 -0.08 -9.35 -21.73
N TRP A 17 -0.65 -10.45 -21.25
CA TRP A 17 -1.55 -11.31 -22.02
C TRP A 17 -3.02 -10.92 -21.92
N PHE A 18 -3.39 -10.01 -21.00
CA PHE A 18 -4.78 -9.67 -20.72
C PHE A 18 -5.02 -8.16 -20.81
N ASP A 19 -5.99 -7.76 -21.63
CA ASP A 19 -6.45 -6.37 -21.74
C ASP A 19 -7.57 -6.01 -20.75
N THR A 20 -7.99 -6.97 -19.91
CA THR A 20 -9.08 -6.82 -18.95
C THR A 20 -8.60 -6.80 -17.51
N ASP A 21 -9.28 -6.02 -16.68
CA ASP A 21 -9.00 -5.94 -15.25
C ASP A 21 -9.45 -7.22 -14.54
N GLY A 22 -8.53 -7.83 -13.78
CA GLY A 22 -8.85 -9.01 -12.97
C GLY A 22 -7.68 -9.50 -12.12
N GLY A 23 -6.45 -9.26 -12.58
CA GLY A 23 -5.22 -9.59 -11.86
C GLY A 23 -5.10 -11.09 -11.60
N PRO A 24 -4.64 -11.53 -10.41
CA PRO A 24 -4.35 -12.94 -10.15
C PRO A 24 -5.54 -13.88 -10.35
N TYR A 25 -6.76 -13.41 -10.09
CA TYR A 25 -8.00 -14.17 -10.31
C TYR A 25 -8.17 -14.56 -11.79
N LEU A 26 -8.01 -13.58 -12.68
CA LEU A 26 -8.18 -13.79 -14.12
C LEU A 26 -7.12 -14.73 -14.66
N TYR A 27 -5.87 -14.57 -14.23
CA TYR A 27 -4.76 -15.41 -14.67
C TYR A 27 -4.95 -16.86 -14.24
N ALA A 28 -5.37 -17.08 -12.99
CA ALA A 28 -5.64 -18.41 -12.46
C ALA A 28 -6.86 -19.06 -13.12
N LYS A 29 -7.92 -18.28 -13.36
CA LYS A 29 -9.13 -18.75 -14.05
C LYS A 29 -8.83 -19.20 -15.47
N GLU A 30 -8.08 -18.42 -16.24
CA GLU A 30 -7.75 -18.75 -17.63
C GLU A 30 -6.84 -19.99 -17.73
N ALA A 31 -5.87 -20.12 -16.81
CA ALA A 31 -4.92 -21.23 -16.84
C ALA A 31 -5.48 -22.56 -16.28
N PHE A 32 -6.33 -22.51 -15.26
CA PHE A 32 -6.73 -23.69 -14.47
C PHE A 32 -8.25 -23.89 -14.34
N GLY A 33 -9.06 -22.99 -14.91
CA GLY A 33 -10.52 -23.05 -14.88
C GLY A 33 -11.16 -22.37 -13.67
N ASP A 34 -12.50 -22.43 -13.62
CA ASP A 34 -13.32 -21.62 -12.71
C ASP A 34 -13.08 -21.89 -11.22
N PHE A 35 -12.82 -23.15 -10.84
CA PHE A 35 -12.66 -23.52 -9.42
C PHE A 35 -11.40 -22.89 -8.82
N VAL A 36 -10.26 -23.03 -9.49
CA VAL A 36 -8.97 -22.46 -9.04
C VAL A 36 -9.02 -20.93 -9.13
N GLY A 37 -9.65 -20.39 -10.19
CA GLY A 37 -9.94 -18.98 -10.28
C GLY A 37 -10.70 -18.47 -9.04
N PHE A 38 -11.80 -19.13 -8.67
CA PHE A 38 -12.59 -18.76 -7.49
C PHE A 38 -11.77 -18.74 -6.20
N GLU A 39 -10.97 -19.78 -5.95
CA GLU A 39 -10.11 -19.85 -4.75
C GLU A 39 -9.15 -18.66 -4.68
N VAL A 40 -8.46 -18.35 -5.78
CA VAL A 40 -7.52 -17.22 -5.85
C VAL A 40 -8.25 -15.89 -5.65
N GLY A 41 -9.44 -15.73 -6.24
CA GLY A 41 -10.28 -14.55 -6.05
C GLY A 41 -10.71 -14.37 -4.60
N PHE A 42 -11.12 -15.45 -3.95
CA PHE A 42 -11.54 -15.46 -2.55
C PHE A 42 -10.38 -15.12 -1.61
N MET A 43 -9.20 -15.72 -1.84
CA MET A 43 -7.99 -15.40 -1.08
C MET A 43 -7.58 -13.94 -1.27
N LYS A 44 -7.62 -13.42 -2.50
CA LYS A 44 -7.34 -12.00 -2.79
C LYS A 44 -8.28 -11.10 -2.00
N TRP A 45 -9.56 -11.43 -1.92
CA TRP A 45 -10.55 -10.66 -1.17
C TRP A 45 -10.25 -10.66 0.34
N ILE A 46 -9.99 -11.83 0.94
CA ILE A 46 -9.60 -11.94 2.36
C ILE A 46 -8.34 -11.15 2.66
N VAL A 47 -7.28 -11.34 1.87
CA VAL A 47 -6.00 -10.64 2.05
C VAL A 47 -6.19 -9.13 1.96
N SER A 48 -7.05 -8.65 1.05
CA SER A 48 -7.34 -7.23 0.91
C SER A 48 -8.03 -6.68 2.16
N MET A 49 -9.02 -7.37 2.72
CA MET A 49 -9.68 -6.94 3.96
C MET A 49 -8.71 -6.87 5.13
N ILE A 50 -7.87 -7.89 5.30
CA ILE A 50 -6.86 -7.92 6.36
C ILE A 50 -5.88 -6.77 6.17
N ALA A 51 -5.38 -6.55 4.96
CA ALA A 51 -4.44 -5.48 4.66
C ALA A 51 -5.03 -4.10 5.04
N TRP A 52 -6.29 -3.83 4.71
CA TRP A 52 -6.93 -2.55 5.03
C TRP A 52 -7.06 -2.36 6.55
N ALA A 53 -7.47 -3.40 7.27
CA ALA A 53 -7.57 -3.38 8.74
C ALA A 53 -6.19 -3.17 9.40
N THR A 54 -5.17 -3.90 8.95
CA THR A 54 -3.80 -3.77 9.45
C THR A 54 -3.24 -2.38 9.19
N MET A 55 -3.42 -1.82 7.99
CA MET A 55 -2.92 -0.47 7.66
C MET A 55 -3.60 0.62 8.49
N ALA A 56 -4.91 0.53 8.71
CA ALA A 56 -5.62 1.50 9.56
C ALA A 56 -5.15 1.42 11.02
N ASN A 57 -4.95 0.21 11.55
CA ASN A 57 -4.41 0.01 12.89
C ASN A 57 -2.98 0.54 13.01
N PHE A 58 -2.13 0.21 12.05
CA PHE A 58 -0.74 0.66 12.00
C PHE A 58 -0.62 2.18 11.95
N PHE A 59 -1.52 2.86 11.22
CA PHE A 59 -1.59 4.32 11.21
C PHE A 59 -1.83 4.88 12.61
N ALA A 60 -2.83 4.35 13.34
CA ALA A 60 -3.15 4.85 14.67
C ALA A 60 -2.02 4.59 15.69
N VAL A 61 -1.35 3.43 15.59
CA VAL A 61 -0.15 3.13 16.41
C VAL A 61 1.02 4.04 16.06
N THR A 62 1.22 4.34 14.78
CA THR A 62 2.29 5.27 14.37
C THR A 62 1.96 6.69 14.85
N LEU A 63 0.70 7.11 14.78
CA LEU A 63 0.27 8.42 15.26
C LEU A 63 0.49 8.57 16.77
N SER A 64 0.35 7.51 17.56
CA SER A 64 0.59 7.58 19.01
C SER A 64 2.04 7.86 19.38
N SER A 65 3.00 7.62 18.48
CA SER A 65 4.40 8.01 18.69
C SER A 65 4.61 9.53 18.69
N VAL A 66 3.73 10.28 18.02
CA VAL A 66 3.76 11.75 17.94
C VAL A 66 2.70 12.38 18.85
N TRP A 67 1.54 11.74 18.98
CA TRP A 67 0.42 12.20 19.80
C TRP A 67 -0.05 11.08 20.75
N PRO A 68 0.49 11.02 21.98
CA PRO A 68 0.29 9.89 22.90
C PRO A 68 -1.17 9.54 23.21
N GLN A 69 -2.08 10.53 23.16
CA GLN A 69 -3.52 10.34 23.36
C GLN A 69 -4.14 9.38 22.34
N ALA A 70 -3.53 9.22 21.15
CA ALA A 70 -3.97 8.23 20.16
C ALA A 70 -3.73 6.77 20.62
N ALA A 71 -2.96 6.55 21.70
CA ALA A 71 -2.79 5.23 22.31
C ALA A 71 -4.02 4.76 23.12
N GLU A 72 -4.87 5.69 23.58
CA GLU A 72 -6.07 5.36 24.33
C GLU A 72 -7.00 4.48 23.48
N PRO A 73 -7.48 3.32 23.98
CA PRO A 73 -8.22 2.35 23.17
C PRO A 73 -9.44 2.95 22.45
N LEU A 74 -10.18 3.82 23.14
CA LEU A 74 -11.37 4.47 22.61
C LEU A 74 -10.99 5.47 21.50
N ILE A 75 -9.98 6.31 21.73
CA ILE A 75 -9.50 7.31 20.75
C ILE A 75 -8.93 6.59 19.53
N LYS A 76 -8.15 5.53 19.72
CA LYS A 76 -7.60 4.70 18.64
C LYS A 76 -8.70 4.14 17.74
N ASN A 77 -9.75 3.58 18.33
CA ASN A 77 -10.88 3.01 17.59
C ASN A 77 -11.66 4.09 16.83
N ILE A 78 -11.82 5.29 17.41
CA ILE A 78 -12.42 6.43 16.71
C ILE A 78 -11.58 6.84 15.50
N ILE A 79 -10.26 6.97 15.65
CA ILE A 79 -9.34 7.33 14.55
C ILE A 79 -9.45 6.29 13.42
N ILE A 80 -9.38 5.00 13.75
CA ILE A 80 -9.50 3.91 12.77
C ILE A 80 -10.87 3.99 12.08
N GLY A 81 -11.96 4.17 12.84
CA GLY A 81 -13.31 4.27 12.30
C GLY A 81 -13.47 5.44 11.33
N ILE A 82 -13.00 6.63 11.70
CA ILE A 82 -13.00 7.82 10.84
C ILE A 82 -12.21 7.56 9.56
N LEU A 83 -11.04 6.93 9.67
CA LEU A 83 -10.15 6.67 8.54
C LEU A 83 -10.78 5.67 7.55
N VAL A 84 -11.31 4.55 8.04
CA VAL A 84 -11.94 3.53 7.19
C VAL A 84 -13.23 4.06 6.55
N VAL A 85 -14.11 4.70 7.32
CA VAL A 85 -15.38 5.25 6.81
C VAL A 85 -15.12 6.39 5.85
N GLY A 86 -14.22 7.32 6.18
CA GLY A 86 -13.86 8.46 5.33
C GLY A 86 -13.29 8.01 3.99
N LEU A 87 -12.32 7.09 3.99
CA LEU A 87 -11.78 6.51 2.76
C LEU A 87 -12.83 5.70 2.00
N GLY A 88 -13.70 4.98 2.71
CA GLY A 88 -14.83 4.25 2.11
C GLY A 88 -15.77 5.19 1.34
N ILE A 89 -16.17 6.31 1.95
CA ILE A 89 -17.01 7.33 1.31
C ILE A 89 -16.32 7.87 0.04
N ILE A 90 -15.03 8.18 0.09
CA ILE A 90 -14.27 8.68 -1.08
C ILE A 90 -14.23 7.62 -2.20
N ASN A 91 -14.12 6.34 -1.85
CA ASN A 91 -14.19 5.24 -2.81
C ASN A 91 -15.59 5.17 -3.47
N PHE A 92 -16.67 5.35 -2.70
CA PHE A 92 -18.04 5.35 -3.22
C PHE A 92 -18.38 6.59 -4.06
N MET A 93 -17.81 7.75 -3.76
CA MET A 93 -18.05 9.01 -4.51
C MET A 93 -17.42 9.03 -5.92
N GLY A 94 -16.68 7.99 -6.29
CA GLY A 94 -16.26 7.72 -7.66
C GLY A 94 -14.75 7.69 -7.87
N MET A 95 -14.33 6.93 -8.88
CA MET A 95 -12.92 6.62 -9.15
C MET A 95 -12.05 7.87 -9.43
N LYS A 96 -12.65 8.95 -9.95
CA LYS A 96 -11.92 10.21 -10.22
C LYS A 96 -11.39 10.84 -8.93
N GLN A 97 -12.20 10.88 -7.87
CA GLN A 97 -11.80 11.47 -6.59
C GLN A 97 -10.75 10.61 -5.88
N SER A 98 -10.95 9.29 -5.91
CA SER A 98 -9.97 8.34 -5.37
C SER A 98 -8.61 8.44 -6.07
N LYS A 99 -8.60 8.64 -7.40
CA LYS A 99 -7.36 8.84 -8.17
C LYS A 99 -6.62 10.12 -7.76
N HIS A 100 -7.33 11.24 -7.60
CA HIS A 100 -6.72 12.50 -7.17
C HIS A 100 -6.12 12.38 -5.76
N LEU A 101 -6.87 11.81 -4.81
CA LEU A 101 -6.37 11.59 -3.46
C LEU A 101 -5.11 10.71 -3.47
N ASN A 102 -5.10 9.62 -4.23
CA ASN A 102 -3.94 8.74 -4.32
C ASN A 102 -2.72 9.45 -4.94
N ASN A 103 -2.93 10.30 -5.96
CA ASN A 103 -1.84 11.05 -6.57
C ASN A 103 -1.22 12.06 -5.59
N ILE A 104 -2.04 12.77 -4.82
CA ILE A 104 -1.58 13.69 -3.77
C ILE A 104 -0.81 12.92 -2.70
N MET A 105 -1.33 11.78 -2.24
CA MET A 105 -0.65 10.92 -1.26
C MET A 105 0.70 10.41 -1.78
N THR A 106 0.78 10.10 -3.07
CA THR A 106 2.03 9.66 -3.71
C THR A 106 3.08 10.77 -3.69
N ILE A 107 2.71 11.98 -4.12
CA ILE A 107 3.60 13.14 -4.08
C ILE A 107 4.02 13.45 -2.64
N GLY A 108 3.07 13.39 -1.69
CA GLY A 108 3.33 13.62 -0.28
C GLY A 108 4.29 12.62 0.35
N LYS A 109 4.35 11.38 -0.14
CA LYS A 109 5.34 10.38 0.30
C LYS A 109 6.70 10.57 -0.38
N LEU A 110 6.72 10.93 -1.65
CA LEU A 110 7.96 11.12 -2.41
C LEU A 110 8.74 12.36 -1.97
N LEU A 111 8.04 13.44 -1.66
CA LEU A 111 8.66 14.73 -1.35
C LEU A 111 9.60 14.67 -0.12
N PRO A 112 9.21 14.09 1.04
CA PRO A 112 10.12 13.90 2.17
C PRO A 112 11.33 13.04 1.83
N ILE A 113 11.18 12.00 1.00
CA ILE A 113 12.29 11.12 0.60
C ILE A 113 13.30 11.90 -0.24
N VAL A 114 12.82 12.65 -1.24
CA VAL A 114 13.67 13.47 -2.11
C VAL A 114 14.38 14.55 -1.30
N LEU A 115 13.67 15.22 -0.39
CA LEU A 115 14.27 16.21 0.51
C LEU A 115 15.32 15.60 1.43
N PHE A 116 15.04 14.42 1.99
CA PHE A 116 15.99 13.71 2.85
C PHE A 116 17.28 13.35 2.10
N ILE A 117 17.16 12.86 0.86
CA ILE A 117 18.33 12.58 0.01
C ILE A 117 19.09 13.87 -0.30
N ALA A 118 18.39 14.93 -0.74
CA ALA A 118 19.01 16.19 -1.11
C ALA A 118 19.78 16.83 0.07
N VAL A 119 19.15 16.93 1.24
CA VAL A 119 19.81 17.42 2.46
C VAL A 119 20.92 16.48 2.88
N GLY A 120 20.67 15.16 2.86
CA GLY A 120 21.64 14.13 3.20
C GLY A 120 22.95 14.31 2.44
N LEU A 121 22.90 14.56 1.13
CA LEU A 121 24.06 14.79 0.26
C LEU A 121 24.94 15.96 0.74
N PHE A 122 24.35 17.05 1.23
CA PHE A 122 25.13 18.20 1.76
C PHE A 122 25.79 17.92 3.11
N PHE A 123 25.28 16.96 3.88
CA PHE A 123 25.81 16.57 5.18
C PHE A 123 26.72 15.33 5.12
N ILE A 124 27.01 14.80 3.92
CA ILE A 124 27.98 13.72 3.72
C ILE A 124 29.39 14.23 4.02
N LYS A 125 29.97 13.79 5.14
CA LYS A 125 31.38 14.02 5.46
C LYS A 125 32.23 12.91 4.86
N GLY A 126 33.10 13.27 3.91
CA GLY A 126 34.03 12.34 3.23
C GLY A 126 34.92 11.54 4.18
N SER A 127 35.21 12.07 5.38
CA SER A 127 35.97 11.36 6.42
C SER A 127 35.34 10.04 6.86
N ASN A 128 34.01 9.89 6.75
CA ASN A 128 33.29 8.66 7.11
C ASN A 128 33.45 7.52 6.07
N PHE A 129 33.99 7.81 4.89
CA PHE A 129 34.21 6.82 3.81
C PHE A 129 35.66 6.35 3.73
N THR A 130 36.54 6.85 4.60
CA THR A 130 37.91 6.36 4.71
C THR A 130 37.87 5.10 5.57
N HIS A 131 38.07 3.95 4.94
CA HIS A 131 38.49 2.76 5.67
C HIS A 131 39.83 3.08 6.34
N LEU A 132 39.97 2.69 7.61
CA LEU A 132 41.25 2.61 8.33
C LEU A 132 42.40 2.17 7.41
#